data_AF-X1SUE3-F1
#
_entry.id   AF-X1SUE3-F1
#
_cell.length_a   1.000
_cell.length_b   1.000
_cell.length_c   1.000
_cell.angle_alpha   90.00
_cell.angle_beta   90.00
_cell.angle_gamma   90.00
#
_symmetry.space_group_name_H-M   'P 1'
#
loop_
_entity.id
_entity.type
_entity.pdbx_description
1 polymer ?
#
loop_
_entity_poly.entity_id
_entity_poly.type
_entity_poly.pdbx_seq_one_letter_code
_entity_poly.pdbx_strand_id
1 'polypeptide(L)'
;MEGWILEKNQESLKKFLYEKYKELEIVFSNPGKNDDIPVYLNNNQFVEPFESVTELYGIPQYTEFDPTPLFAPFYFIFFGMCLSDAGYGLIITFLSYFALVKFKFEGIAKKFFGLFFLGGISTFFIGAAMGSWMGDTVNYFPESMQPIRNFLVDKVTLLNPIENPMPLLVISLILGVIQIYTGFIIKFVANVKEKKITMG
;
A
#
# COMPACT_ATOMS: atom_id res chain seq x y z
N MET A 1 -26.78 12.62 23.79
CA MET A 1 -25.61 12.75 22.90
C MET A 1 -25.55 11.48 22.09
N GLU A 2 -25.41 11.60 20.78
CA GLU A 2 -25.37 10.47 19.86
C GLU A 2 -24.00 10.45 19.17
N GLY A 3 -23.48 9.28 18.84
CA GLY A 3 -22.17 9.13 18.24
C GLY A 3 -21.90 7.72 17.77
N TRP A 4 -20.89 7.58 16.91
CA TRP A 4 -20.53 6.31 16.29
C TRP A 4 -19.44 5.59 17.05
N ILE A 5 -19.59 4.29 17.23
CA ILE A 5 -18.57 3.42 17.83
C ILE A 5 -18.49 2.10 17.06
N LEU A 6 -17.28 1.60 16.92
CA LEU A 6 -17.05 0.25 16.38
C LEU A 6 -17.67 -0.79 17.30
N GLU A 7 -18.35 -1.78 16.74
CA GLU A 7 -19.00 -2.87 17.48
C GLU A 7 -18.05 -3.54 18.48
N LYS A 8 -16.80 -3.79 18.07
CA LYS A 8 -15.73 -4.35 18.93
C LYS A 8 -15.39 -3.52 20.18
N ASN A 9 -15.69 -2.22 20.19
CA ASN A 9 -15.36 -1.31 21.28
C ASN A 9 -16.55 -1.03 22.22
N GLN A 10 -17.76 -1.53 21.90
CA GLN A 10 -18.97 -1.24 22.68
C GLN A 10 -18.84 -1.66 24.16
N GLU A 11 -18.33 -2.86 24.42
CA GLU A 11 -18.15 -3.35 25.79
C GLU A 11 -17.12 -2.54 26.58
N SER A 12 -16.02 -2.15 25.93
CA SER A 12 -14.95 -1.35 26.55
C SER A 12 -15.47 0.03 26.97
N LEU A 13 -16.23 0.69 26.08
CA LEU A 13 -16.86 1.97 26.38
C LEU A 13 -17.86 1.84 27.52
N LYS A 14 -18.70 0.79 27.49
CA LYS A 14 -19.71 0.52 28.51
C LYS A 14 -19.07 0.38 29.90
N LYS A 15 -18.00 -0.41 30.02
CA LYS A 15 -17.25 -0.58 31.28
C LYS A 15 -16.68 0.75 31.78
N PHE A 16 -15.99 1.48 30.90
CA PHE A 16 -15.36 2.77 31.25
C PHE A 16 -16.36 3.82 31.74
N LEU A 17 -17.52 3.92 31.08
CA LEU A 17 -18.53 4.92 31.45
C LEU A 17 -19.26 4.56 32.75
N TYR A 18 -19.59 3.28 32.98
CA TYR A 18 -20.23 2.86 34.23
C TYR A 18 -19.32 2.94 35.45
N GLU A 19 -18.00 2.74 35.28
CA GLU A 19 -17.03 2.98 36.36
C GLU A 19 -17.01 4.44 36.80
N LYS A 20 -17.17 5.37 35.85
CA LYS A 20 -17.04 6.81 36.09
C LYS A 20 -18.38 7.48 36.44
N TYR A 21 -19.50 6.99 35.92
CA TYR A 21 -20.84 7.56 36.08
C TYR A 21 -21.87 6.44 36.27
N LYS A 22 -22.39 6.28 37.50
CA LYS A 22 -23.32 5.20 37.86
C LYS A 22 -24.75 5.38 37.34
N GLU A 23 -25.13 6.61 36.99
CA GLU A 23 -26.51 6.97 36.59
C GLU A 23 -26.68 7.10 35.07
N LEU A 24 -25.71 6.63 34.28
CA LEU A 24 -25.69 6.83 32.83
C LEU A 24 -26.40 5.68 32.09
N GLU A 25 -27.44 6.00 31.32
CA GLU A 25 -28.11 5.03 30.45
C GLU A 25 -27.49 5.09 29.03
N ILE A 26 -27.03 3.95 28.53
CA ILE A 26 -26.38 3.83 27.21
C ILE A 26 -27.20 2.84 26.39
N VAL A 27 -27.72 3.30 25.25
CA VAL A 27 -28.45 2.48 24.29
C VAL A 27 -27.60 2.31 23.04
N PHE A 28 -27.39 1.06 22.62
CA PHE A 28 -26.73 0.74 21.36
C PHE A 28 -27.80 0.36 20.34
N SER A 29 -27.77 0.97 19.16
CA SER A 29 -28.60 0.63 18.02
C SER A 29 -27.72 0.36 16.80
N ASN A 30 -28.18 -0.53 15.92
CA ASN A 30 -27.52 -0.75 14.64
C ASN A 30 -27.84 0.40 13.68
N PRO A 31 -26.88 0.82 12.84
CA PRO A 31 -27.13 1.85 11.83
C PRO A 31 -28.24 1.46 10.85
N GLY A 32 -29.07 2.44 10.50
CA GLY A 32 -29.98 2.36 9.37
C GLY A 32 -29.25 2.43 8.03
N LYS A 33 -29.88 1.95 6.95
CA LYS A 33 -29.29 1.97 5.59
C LYS A 33 -29.00 3.37 5.03
N ASN A 34 -29.65 4.40 5.56
CA ASN A 34 -29.53 5.79 5.12
C ASN A 34 -28.78 6.67 6.13
N ASP A 35 -28.21 6.08 7.18
CA ASP A 35 -27.44 6.84 8.15
C ASP A 35 -26.07 7.18 7.55
N ASP A 36 -25.56 8.36 7.86
CA ASP A 36 -24.22 8.78 7.46
C ASP A 36 -23.18 8.15 8.41
N ILE A 37 -22.84 6.90 8.12
CA ILE A 37 -21.97 6.07 8.95
C ILE A 37 -20.50 6.37 8.60
N PRO A 38 -19.67 6.78 9.58
CA PRO A 38 -18.25 7.00 9.34
C PRO A 38 -17.56 5.68 9.00
N VAL A 39 -16.71 5.72 7.97
CA VAL A 39 -16.00 4.54 7.47
C VAL A 39 -14.69 4.38 8.26
N TYR A 40 -14.51 3.20 8.84
CA TYR A 40 -13.27 2.83 9.52
C TYR A 40 -12.55 1.75 8.72
N LEU A 41 -11.42 2.12 8.12
CA LEU A 41 -10.54 1.18 7.44
C LEU A 41 -9.66 0.47 8.48
N ASN A 42 -9.67 -0.87 8.45
CA ASN A 42 -8.89 -1.71 9.34
C ASN A 42 -7.98 -2.62 8.52
N ASN A 43 -6.94 -2.05 7.92
CA ASN A 43 -5.97 -2.82 7.15
C ASN A 43 -4.74 -3.20 7.98
N ASN A 44 -4.05 -4.24 7.51
CA ASN A 44 -2.82 -4.71 8.16
C ASN A 44 -1.69 -3.67 7.95
N GLN A 45 -0.66 -3.69 8.80
CA GLN A 45 0.45 -2.71 8.78
C GLN A 45 1.18 -2.58 7.44
N PHE A 46 1.12 -3.61 6.59
CA PHE A 46 1.68 -3.61 5.23
C PHE A 46 0.75 -2.99 4.19
N VAL A 47 -0.56 -2.99 4.44
CA VAL A 47 -1.59 -2.48 3.53
C VAL A 47 -2.00 -1.05 3.89
N GLU A 48 -1.99 -0.73 5.19
CA GLU A 48 -2.31 0.59 5.75
C GLU A 48 -1.62 1.76 5.03
N PRO A 49 -0.33 1.67 4.63
CA PRO A 49 0.31 2.79 3.93
C PRO A 49 -0.26 3.04 2.53
N PHE A 50 -0.81 2.02 1.87
CA PHE A 50 -1.43 2.17 0.54
C PHE A 50 -2.82 2.82 0.61
N GLU A 51 -3.44 2.87 1.80
CA GLU A 51 -4.70 3.58 2.00
C GLU A 51 -4.58 5.08 1.67
N SER A 52 -3.41 5.70 1.84
CA SER A 52 -3.24 7.12 1.49
C SER A 52 -3.51 7.39 0.01
N VAL A 53 -3.22 6.41 -0.86
CA VAL A 53 -3.52 6.51 -2.29
C VAL A 53 -5.02 6.33 -2.51
N THR A 54 -5.63 5.32 -1.89
CA THR A 54 -7.09 5.09 -2.01
C THR A 54 -7.90 6.27 -1.50
N GLU A 55 -7.54 6.83 -0.33
CA GLU A 55 -8.20 7.99 0.28
C GLU A 55 -8.15 9.24 -0.60
N LEU A 56 -7.08 9.42 -1.41
CA LEU A 56 -6.99 10.52 -2.37
C LEU A 56 -8.01 10.38 -3.52
N TYR A 57 -8.32 9.15 -3.94
CA TYR A 57 -9.30 8.89 -4.99
C TYR A 57 -10.74 8.90 -4.46
N GLY A 58 -10.92 8.61 -3.17
CA GLY A 58 -12.20 8.64 -2.49
C GLY A 58 -12.29 7.53 -1.44
N ILE A 59 -12.91 7.84 -0.31
CA ILE A 59 -13.18 6.85 0.74
C ILE A 59 -14.28 5.91 0.24
N PRO A 60 -14.11 4.58 0.29
CA PRO A 60 -15.14 3.64 -0.12
C PRO A 60 -16.40 3.81 0.73
N GLN A 61 -17.58 3.50 0.19
CA GLN A 61 -18.81 3.53 1.00
C GLN A 61 -18.74 2.46 2.10
N TYR A 62 -19.45 2.68 3.21
CA TYR A 62 -19.50 1.74 4.34
C TYR A 62 -19.88 0.30 3.94
N THR A 63 -20.71 0.15 2.90
CA THR A 63 -21.15 -1.16 2.40
C THR A 63 -20.26 -1.76 1.32
N GLU A 64 -19.32 -0.98 0.77
CA GLU A 64 -18.47 -1.39 -0.33
C GLU A 64 -17.22 -2.13 0.17
N PHE A 65 -16.69 -3.00 -0.68
CA PHE A 65 -15.45 -3.71 -0.41
C PHE A 65 -14.25 -2.76 -0.55
N ASP A 66 -13.36 -2.72 0.44
CA ASP A 66 -12.14 -1.91 0.38
C ASP A 66 -11.18 -2.45 -0.70
N PRO A 67 -10.88 -1.69 -1.77
CA PRO A 67 -9.97 -2.14 -2.82
C PRO A 67 -8.49 -2.13 -2.39
N THR A 68 -8.14 -1.48 -1.28
CA THR A 68 -6.76 -1.23 -0.86
C THR A 68 -5.90 -2.49 -0.70
N PRO A 69 -6.36 -3.58 -0.06
CA PRO A 69 -5.57 -4.81 0.08
C PRO A 69 -5.21 -5.47 -1.24
N LEU A 70 -6.10 -5.38 -2.23
CA LEU A 70 -5.90 -5.97 -3.55
C LEU A 70 -5.05 -5.07 -4.44
N PHE A 71 -5.14 -3.76 -4.25
CA PHE A 71 -4.32 -2.76 -4.94
C PHE A 71 -2.87 -2.72 -4.45
N ALA A 72 -2.65 -2.86 -3.13
CA ALA A 72 -1.35 -2.77 -2.48
C ALA A 72 -0.21 -3.58 -3.16
N PRO A 73 -0.36 -4.90 -3.46
CA PRO A 73 0.71 -5.67 -4.07
C PRO A 73 1.04 -5.21 -5.50
N PHE A 74 0.04 -4.84 -6.30
CA PHE A 74 0.29 -4.29 -7.64
C PHE A 74 1.02 -2.96 -7.54
N TYR A 75 0.54 -2.05 -6.69
CA TYR A 75 1.19 -0.75 -6.50
C TYR A 75 2.63 -0.92 -6.04
N PHE A 76 2.90 -1.82 -5.09
CA PHE A 76 4.26 -2.12 -4.64
C PHE A 76 5.16 -2.50 -5.81
N ILE A 77 4.73 -3.41 -6.69
CA ILE A 77 5.53 -3.85 -7.85
C ILE A 77 5.68 -2.72 -8.88
N PHE A 78 4.60 -2.03 -9.25
CA PHE A 78 4.64 -0.94 -10.24
C PHE A 78 5.49 0.23 -9.77
N PHE A 79 5.40 0.63 -8.50
CA PHE A 79 6.23 1.69 -7.94
C PHE A 79 7.72 1.34 -8.08
N GLY A 80 8.08 0.10 -7.76
CA GLY A 80 9.45 -0.38 -7.89
C GLY A 80 9.93 -0.43 -9.34
N MET A 81 9.08 -0.87 -10.29
CA MET A 81 9.41 -0.88 -11.72
C MET A 81 9.52 0.52 -12.33
N CYS A 82 8.72 1.49 -11.88
CA CYS A 82 8.75 2.85 -12.41
C CYS A 82 10.02 3.61 -12.02
N LEU A 83 10.47 3.48 -10.77
CA LEU A 83 11.68 4.16 -10.29
C LEU A 83 12.94 3.33 -10.58
N SER A 84 12.87 2.01 -10.39
CA SER A 84 13.87 0.99 -10.75
C SER A 84 15.34 1.40 -10.59
N ASP A 85 15.67 2.00 -9.44
CA ASP A 85 17.05 2.35 -9.08
C ASP A 85 17.32 1.97 -7.63
N ALA A 86 18.27 1.05 -7.44
CA ALA A 86 18.61 0.51 -6.13
C ALA A 86 19.13 1.60 -5.16
N GLY A 87 19.90 2.55 -5.67
CA GLY A 87 20.48 3.61 -4.85
C GLY A 87 19.45 4.62 -4.38
N TYR A 88 18.60 5.11 -5.29
CA TYR A 88 17.48 5.97 -4.90
C TYR A 88 16.49 5.22 -4.00
N GLY A 89 16.23 3.93 -4.26
CA GLY A 89 15.40 3.08 -3.40
C GLY A 89 15.90 3.03 -1.95
N LEU A 90 17.21 2.84 -1.73
CA LEU A 90 17.82 2.87 -0.40
C LEU A 90 17.69 4.23 0.27
N ILE A 91 17.97 5.32 -0.45
CA ILE A 91 17.87 6.68 0.09
C ILE A 91 16.44 6.97 0.51
N ILE A 92 15.46 6.67 -0.34
CA ILE A 92 14.03 6.88 -0.04
C ILE A 92 13.61 6.03 1.15
N THR A 93 14.01 4.77 1.21
CA THR A 93 13.71 3.87 2.33
C THR A 93 14.26 4.43 3.63
N PHE A 94 15.53 4.82 3.65
CA PHE A 94 16.19 5.33 4.85
C PHE A 94 15.61 6.67 5.31
N LEU A 95 15.40 7.60 4.37
CA LEU A 95 14.85 8.92 4.68
C LEU A 95 13.41 8.82 5.18
N SER A 96 12.60 7.94 4.58
CA SER A 96 11.21 7.71 5.00
C SER A 96 11.15 7.03 6.36
N TYR A 97 12.01 6.04 6.62
CA TYR A 97 12.13 5.41 7.93
C TYR A 97 12.56 6.41 9.00
N PHE A 98 13.60 7.18 8.73
CA PHE A 98 14.07 8.22 9.64
C PHE A 98 12.97 9.25 9.92
N ALA A 99 12.23 9.66 8.89
CA ALA A 99 11.13 10.60 9.04
C ALA A 99 10.01 10.02 9.93
N LEU A 100 9.62 8.75 9.74
CA LEU A 100 8.61 8.07 10.57
C LEU A 100 9.01 7.93 12.04
N VAL A 101 10.31 7.72 12.31
CA VAL A 101 10.82 7.58 13.69
C VAL A 101 11.01 8.95 14.35
N LYS A 102 11.50 9.94 13.61
CA LYS A 102 11.85 11.28 14.13
C LYS A 102 10.61 12.16 14.30
N PHE A 103 9.69 12.11 13.35
CA PHE A 103 8.49 12.92 13.33
C PHE A 103 7.28 12.05 13.65
N LYS A 104 6.51 12.47 14.67
CA LYS A 104 5.23 11.84 15.02
C LYS A 104 4.17 12.29 14.03
N PHE A 105 4.25 11.82 12.78
CA PHE A 105 3.21 12.07 11.80
C PHE A 105 1.92 11.38 12.22
N GLU A 106 0.80 12.09 12.12
CA GLU A 106 -0.54 11.58 12.40
C GLU A 106 -1.38 11.54 11.11
N GLY A 107 -2.32 10.61 11.06
CA GLY A 107 -3.25 10.45 9.93
C GLY A 107 -2.56 10.15 8.60
N ILE A 108 -3.00 10.86 7.57
CA ILE A 108 -2.62 10.66 6.15
C ILE A 108 -1.11 10.80 5.93
N ALA A 109 -0.45 11.75 6.61
CA ALA A 109 0.99 11.96 6.46
C ALA A 109 1.80 10.71 6.85
N LYS A 110 1.42 10.04 7.94
CA LYS A 110 2.07 8.79 8.37
C LYS A 110 1.95 7.70 7.31
N LYS A 111 0.76 7.56 6.72
CA LYS A 111 0.49 6.58 5.65
C LYS A 111 1.34 6.88 4.41
N PHE A 112 1.47 8.15 4.01
CA PHE A 112 2.35 8.56 2.91
C PHE A 112 3.82 8.22 3.14
N PHE A 113 4.37 8.50 4.32
CA PHE A 113 5.76 8.12 4.60
C PHE A 113 5.93 6.60 4.68
N GLY A 114 4.92 5.87 5.15
CA GLY A 114 4.89 4.41 5.06
C GLY A 114 4.87 3.91 3.60
N LEU A 115 4.15 4.60 2.72
CA LEU A 115 4.08 4.29 1.29
C LEU A 115 5.46 4.46 0.64
N PHE A 116 6.16 5.57 0.93
CA PHE A 116 7.51 5.78 0.44
C PHE A 116 8.50 4.78 1.02
N PHE A 117 8.34 4.37 2.28
CA PHE A 117 9.17 3.33 2.88
C PHE A 117 9.01 1.98 2.16
N LEU A 118 7.78 1.50 1.97
CA LEU A 118 7.52 0.25 1.25
C LEU A 118 7.87 0.37 -0.24
N GLY A 119 7.53 1.50 -0.88
CA GLY A 119 7.88 1.79 -2.26
C GLY A 119 9.38 1.81 -2.48
N GLY A 120 10.15 2.44 -1.59
CA GLY A 120 11.61 2.45 -1.63
C GLY A 120 12.23 1.06 -1.50
N ILE A 121 11.67 0.20 -0.66
CA ILE A 121 12.08 -1.21 -0.56
C ILE A 121 11.82 -1.94 -1.87
N SER A 122 10.65 -1.74 -2.49
CA SER A 122 10.34 -2.32 -3.79
C SER A 122 11.31 -1.86 -4.87
N THR A 123 11.55 -0.54 -4.96
CA THR A 123 12.51 0.05 -5.89
C THR A 123 13.91 -0.50 -5.66
N PHE A 124 14.32 -0.71 -4.41
CA PHE A 124 15.61 -1.30 -4.11
C PHE A 124 15.76 -2.71 -4.70
N PHE A 125 14.79 -3.60 -4.45
CA PHE A 125 14.85 -4.96 -4.95
C PHE A 125 14.73 -5.04 -6.48
N ILE A 126 13.81 -4.28 -7.07
CA ILE A 126 13.59 -4.27 -8.51
C ILE A 126 14.75 -3.58 -9.24
N GLY A 127 15.23 -2.45 -8.72
CA GLY A 127 16.40 -1.75 -9.24
C GLY A 127 17.66 -2.61 -9.18
N ALA A 128 17.87 -3.34 -8.08
CA ALA A 128 18.97 -4.29 -7.97
C ALA A 128 18.84 -5.43 -9.00
N ALA A 129 17.63 -6.00 -9.16
CA ALA A 129 17.37 -7.02 -10.17
C ALA A 129 17.57 -6.50 -11.61
N MET A 130 17.37 -5.21 -11.85
CA MET A 130 17.65 -4.55 -13.13
C MET A 130 19.11 -4.08 -13.28
N GLY A 131 19.95 -4.26 -12.27
CA GLY A 131 21.35 -3.81 -12.29
C GLY A 131 21.54 -2.30 -12.19
N SER A 132 20.47 -1.55 -11.88
CA SER A 132 20.50 -0.09 -11.80
C SER A 132 20.87 0.37 -10.39
N TRP A 133 22.06 0.93 -10.25
CA TRP A 133 22.60 1.43 -8.98
C TRP A 133 23.03 2.89 -9.13
N MET A 134 22.16 3.83 -8.72
CA MET A 134 22.35 5.28 -8.91
C MET A 134 22.73 5.59 -10.37
N GLY A 135 21.90 5.11 -11.31
CA GLY A 135 22.16 5.10 -12.74
C GLY A 135 23.35 4.21 -13.11
N ASP A 136 24.53 4.82 -13.24
CA ASP A 136 25.77 4.19 -13.73
C ASP A 136 26.97 4.40 -12.78
N THR A 137 26.75 4.98 -11.60
CA THR A 137 27.86 5.35 -10.70
C THR A 137 28.64 4.16 -10.17
N VAL A 138 28.05 2.94 -10.16
CA VAL A 138 28.77 1.69 -9.84
C VAL A 138 29.89 1.38 -10.84
N ASN A 139 29.77 1.81 -12.11
CA ASN A 139 30.80 1.63 -13.13
C ASN A 139 32.01 2.56 -12.95
N TYR A 140 31.87 3.62 -12.14
CA TYR A 140 32.95 4.54 -11.79
C TYR A 140 33.60 4.24 -10.44
N PHE A 141 33.28 3.09 -9.81
CA PHE A 141 33.90 2.73 -8.54
C PHE A 141 35.42 2.53 -8.68
N PRO A 142 36.21 2.96 -7.68
CA PRO A 142 37.65 2.75 -7.68
C PRO A 142 38.00 1.25 -7.68
N GLU A 143 39.16 0.90 -8.23
CA GLU A 143 39.59 -0.50 -8.46
C GLU A 143 39.51 -1.41 -7.22
N SER A 144 39.60 -0.84 -6.01
CA SER A 144 39.46 -1.54 -4.72
C SER A 144 38.08 -2.19 -4.51
N MET A 145 37.03 -1.70 -5.16
CA MET A 145 35.64 -2.18 -5.00
C MET A 145 35.10 -2.95 -6.22
N GLN A 146 35.97 -3.28 -7.17
CA GLN A 146 35.68 -4.15 -8.32
C GLN A 146 35.02 -5.50 -7.96
N PRO A 147 35.38 -6.21 -6.86
CA PRO A 147 34.67 -7.46 -6.51
C PRO A 147 33.21 -7.23 -6.10
N ILE A 148 32.88 -6.07 -5.52
CA ILE A 148 31.51 -5.70 -5.15
C ILE A 148 30.73 -5.33 -6.42
N ARG A 149 31.36 -4.61 -7.36
CA ARG A 149 30.80 -4.34 -8.69
C ARG A 149 30.43 -5.65 -9.42
N ASN A 150 31.34 -6.60 -9.54
CA ASN A 150 31.08 -7.86 -10.26
C ASN A 150 29.94 -8.66 -9.60
N PHE A 151 29.78 -8.60 -8.28
CA PHE A 151 28.64 -9.24 -7.61
C PHE A 151 27.31 -8.51 -7.89
N LEU A 152 27.29 -7.18 -7.75
CA LEU A 152 26.07 -6.38 -7.89
C LEU A 152 25.63 -6.19 -9.35
N VAL A 153 26.56 -6.21 -10.30
CA VAL A 153 26.30 -5.94 -11.72
C VAL A 153 26.29 -7.22 -12.55
N ASP A 154 27.22 -8.18 -12.36
CA ASP A 154 27.27 -9.37 -13.23
C ASP A 154 26.44 -10.55 -12.70
N LYS A 155 26.15 -10.62 -11.40
CA LYS A 155 25.34 -11.72 -10.82
C LYS A 155 23.91 -11.36 -10.48
N VAL A 156 23.64 -10.11 -10.10
CA VAL A 156 22.31 -9.69 -9.62
C VAL A 156 21.47 -9.09 -10.76
N THR A 157 22.10 -8.55 -11.80
CA THR A 157 21.41 -8.06 -13.01
C THR A 157 20.79 -9.22 -13.77
N LEU A 158 19.49 -9.40 -13.61
CA LEU A 158 18.68 -10.37 -14.35
C LEU A 158 18.15 -9.78 -15.66
N LEU A 159 17.90 -8.47 -15.69
CA LEU A 159 17.33 -7.76 -16.82
C LEU A 159 17.96 -6.37 -16.93
N ASN A 160 18.82 -6.14 -17.93
CA ASN A 160 19.38 -4.80 -18.16
C ASN A 160 18.47 -4.00 -19.13
N PRO A 161 17.70 -3.01 -18.65
CA PRO A 161 16.76 -2.27 -19.49
C PRO A 161 17.46 -1.36 -20.51
N ILE A 162 18.73 -1.01 -20.25
CA ILE A 162 19.55 -0.16 -21.11
C ILE A 162 19.97 -0.93 -22.36
N GLU A 163 20.30 -2.21 -22.22
CA GLU A 163 20.67 -3.07 -23.35
C GLU A 163 19.46 -3.62 -24.07
N ASN A 164 18.44 -4.07 -23.32
CA ASN A 164 17.25 -4.71 -23.87
C ASN A 164 15.98 -4.24 -23.13
N PRO A 165 15.27 -3.22 -23.65
CA PRO A 165 14.03 -2.75 -23.02
C PRO A 165 12.82 -3.67 -23.30
N MET A 166 12.90 -4.55 -24.30
CA MET A 166 11.78 -5.41 -24.72
C MET A 166 11.24 -6.33 -23.60
N PRO A 167 12.07 -7.06 -22.83
CA PRO A 167 11.57 -7.92 -21.74
C PRO A 167 10.83 -7.12 -20.66
N LEU A 168 11.34 -5.94 -20.30
CA LEU A 168 10.69 -5.08 -19.31
C LEU A 168 9.31 -4.61 -19.79
N LEU A 169 9.19 -4.22 -21.07
CA LEU A 169 7.93 -3.86 -21.70
C LEU A 169 6.92 -5.01 -21.71
N VAL A 170 7.36 -6.22 -22.02
CA VAL A 170 6.48 -7.39 -22.03
C VAL A 170 6.01 -7.73 -20.61
N ILE A 171 6.90 -7.67 -19.61
CA ILE A 171 6.55 -7.90 -18.20
C ILE A 171 5.55 -6.86 -17.71
N SER A 172 5.78 -5.57 -17.98
CA SER A 172 4.87 -4.50 -17.55
C SER A 172 3.50 -4.62 -18.20
N LEU A 173 3.44 -5.02 -19.48
CA LEU A 173 2.19 -5.28 -20.19
C LEU A 173 1.44 -6.47 -19.58
N ILE A 174 2.11 -7.60 -19.34
CA ILE A 174 1.50 -8.79 -18.73
C ILE A 174 0.96 -8.45 -17.34
N LEU A 175 1.74 -7.76 -16.51
CA LEU A 175 1.32 -7.33 -15.18
C LEU A 175 0.11 -6.39 -15.25
N GLY A 176 0.09 -5.44 -16.19
CA GLY A 176 -1.04 -4.53 -16.38
C GLY A 176 -2.31 -5.28 -16.79
N VAL A 177 -2.19 -6.26 -17.69
CA VAL A 177 -3.32 -7.11 -18.09
C VAL A 177 -3.86 -7.91 -16.90
N ILE A 178 -2.99 -8.53 -16.11
CA ILE A 178 -3.37 -9.26 -14.89
C ILE A 178 -4.09 -8.34 -13.89
N GLN A 179 -3.58 -7.11 -13.70
CA GLN A 179 -4.19 -6.13 -12.80
C GLN A 179 -5.60 -5.75 -13.25
N ILE A 180 -5.80 -5.50 -14.55
CA ILE A 180 -7.12 -5.19 -15.12
C ILE A 180 -8.09 -6.35 -14.92
N TYR A 181 -7.69 -7.58 -15.24
CA TYR A 181 -8.54 -8.77 -15.04
C TYR A 181 -8.90 -8.98 -13.57
N THR A 182 -7.95 -8.76 -12.66
CA THR A 182 -8.20 -8.83 -11.22
C THR A 182 -9.28 -7.82 -10.81
N GLY A 183 -9.19 -6.58 -11.30
CA GLY A 183 -10.23 -5.56 -11.09
C GLY A 183 -11.61 -5.97 -11.59
N PHE A 184 -11.70 -6.57 -12.78
CA PHE A 184 -12.97 -7.08 -13.31
C PHE A 184 -13.56 -8.21 -12.47
N ILE A 185 -12.74 -9.17 -12.03
CA ILE A 185 -13.19 -10.28 -11.18
C ILE A 185 -13.76 -9.76 -9.86
N ILE A 186 -13.09 -8.81 -9.23
CA ILE A 186 -13.56 -8.20 -7.97
C ILE A 186 -14.90 -7.52 -8.18
N LYS A 187 -15.03 -6.70 -9.24
CA LYS A 187 -16.29 -6.02 -9.56
C LYS A 187 -17.42 -7.01 -9.82
N PHE A 188 -17.12 -8.12 -10.49
CA PHE A 188 -18.08 -9.20 -10.72
C PHE A 188 -18.53 -9.84 -9.40
N VAL A 189 -17.59 -10.21 -8.53
CA VAL A 189 -17.89 -10.83 -7.21
C VAL A 189 -18.71 -9.88 -6.33
N ALA A 190 -18.36 -8.58 -6.30
CA ALA A 190 -19.10 -7.57 -5.55
C ALA A 190 -20.56 -7.47 -6.04
N ASN A 191 -20.77 -7.39 -7.36
CA ASN A 191 -22.11 -7.33 -7.95
C ASN A 191 -22.96 -8.58 -7.66
N VAL A 192 -22.35 -9.77 -7.67
CA VAL A 192 -23.03 -11.03 -7.29
C VAL A 192 -23.45 -10.99 -5.83
N LYS A 193 -22.55 -10.55 -4.93
CA LYS A 193 -22.83 -10.48 -3.49
C LYS A 193 -23.94 -9.49 -3.15
N GLU A 194 -24.03 -8.38 -3.88
CA GLU A 194 -25.09 -7.38 -3.74
C GLU A 194 -26.42 -7.78 -4.41
N LYS A 195 -26.50 -8.98 -5.03
CA LYS A 195 -27.68 -9.47 -5.77
C LYS A 195 -28.19 -8.49 -6.83
N LYS A 196 -27.32 -7.60 -7.34
CA LYS A 196 -27.64 -6.65 -8.42
C LYS A 196 -27.68 -7.34 -9.80
N ILE A 197 -27.32 -8.62 -9.87
CA ILE A 197 -27.47 -9.45 -11.07
C ILE A 197 -28.80 -10.17 -10.99
N THR A 198 -29.87 -9.54 -11.50
CA THR A 198 -31.01 -10.27 -12.03
C THR A 198 -30.55 -11.01 -13.28
N MET A 199 -30.21 -12.29 -13.16
CA MET A 199 -30.33 -13.18 -14.32
C MET A 199 -31.81 -13.27 -14.64
N GLY A 200 -32.18 -12.76 -15.83
CA GLY A 200 -33.48 -13.05 -16.44
C GLY A 200 -33.60 -14.52 -16.81
#